data_AF-A0A7R9WKZ3-F1
#
_entry.id   AF-A0A7R9WKZ3-F1
#
_cell.length_a   1.000
_cell.length_b   1.000
_cell.length_c   1.000
_cell.angle_alpha   90.00
_cell.angle_beta   90.00
_cell.angle_gamma   90.00
#
_symmetry.space_group_name_H-M   'P 1'
#
loop_
_entity.id
_entity.type
_entity.pdbx_description
1 polymer ?
#
loop_
_entity_poly.entity_id
_entity_poly.type
_entity_poly.pdbx_seq_one_letter_code
_entity_poly.pdbx_strand_id
1 'polypeptide(L)'
;VVLTAFRERKLITQWDNSLSPKERPGDGSLPRLSCNGNGGGSDKGSSLGGSDVLPLPREKNLQILYQKVFHGACLPSSSFVEESEQTHDGRTVFTVAFLSPAEKNRMYLPKGNGGIESRGRWWYADPQTAKLATFSVFAKDLEKRGTITSARHLLGLKCHRA
;
A
#
# COMPACT_ATOMS: atom_id res chain seq x y z
N VAL A 1 -32.77 -14.98 -16.22
CA VAL A 1 -32.00 -13.97 -15.46
C VAL A 1 -31.01 -14.72 -14.58
N VAL A 2 -29.79 -14.94 -15.08
CA VAL A 2 -28.78 -15.79 -14.41
C VAL A 2 -27.94 -14.90 -13.50
N LEU A 3 -28.00 -15.21 -12.20
CA LEU A 3 -27.26 -14.54 -11.13
C LEU A 3 -25.76 -14.79 -11.28
N THR A 4 -25.02 -13.76 -11.65
CA THR A 4 -23.55 -13.74 -11.65
C THR A 4 -23.02 -13.60 -10.22
N ALA A 5 -23.19 -14.64 -9.40
CA ALA A 5 -22.54 -14.75 -8.09
C ALA A 5 -21.09 -15.22 -8.29
N PHE A 6 -20.23 -14.32 -8.78
CA PHE A 6 -18.86 -14.62 -9.16
C PHE A 6 -17.89 -14.39 -7.97
N ARG A 7 -17.59 -15.48 -7.25
CA ARG A 7 -16.22 -15.86 -6.84
C ARG A 7 -15.37 -14.94 -5.93
N GLU A 8 -15.94 -14.12 -5.06
CA GLU A 8 -15.13 -13.40 -4.04
C GLU A 8 -14.66 -14.25 -2.85
N ARG A 9 -15.18 -15.48 -2.65
CA ARG A 9 -14.89 -16.26 -1.44
C ARG A 9 -13.60 -17.06 -1.40
N LYS A 10 -12.84 -17.19 -2.50
CA LYS A 10 -11.67 -18.10 -2.51
C LYS A 10 -10.34 -17.52 -2.02
N LEU A 11 -10.21 -16.19 -1.91
CA LEU A 11 -8.96 -15.58 -1.42
C LEU A 11 -8.92 -15.36 0.09
N ILE A 12 -10.08 -15.31 0.76
CA ILE A 12 -10.12 -15.14 2.22
C ILE A 12 -9.85 -16.47 2.94
N THR A 13 -10.29 -17.61 2.39
CA THR A 13 -10.20 -18.92 3.09
C THR A 13 -8.84 -19.61 2.98
N GLN A 14 -7.96 -19.20 2.05
CA GLN A 14 -6.63 -19.82 1.94
C GLN A 14 -5.60 -19.19 2.89
N TRP A 15 -5.90 -18.04 3.50
CA TRP A 15 -4.97 -17.33 4.39
C TRP A 15 -5.13 -17.71 5.87
N ASP A 16 -6.33 -18.09 6.30
CA ASP A 16 -6.61 -18.45 7.71
C ASP A 16 -5.88 -19.74 8.15
N ASN A 17 -5.47 -20.60 7.21
CA ASN A 17 -4.89 -21.91 7.52
C ASN A 17 -3.34 -21.96 7.61
N SER A 18 -2.63 -20.84 7.53
CA SER A 18 -1.14 -20.83 7.62
C SER A 18 -0.57 -20.22 8.89
N LEU A 19 -1.39 -19.84 9.88
CA LEU A 19 -0.89 -19.34 11.17
C LEU A 19 -1.09 -20.37 12.28
N SER A 20 -0.27 -21.44 12.25
CA SER A 20 -0.02 -22.21 13.47
C SER A 20 0.87 -21.40 14.41
N PRO A 21 0.50 -21.21 15.69
CA PRO A 21 1.34 -20.53 16.66
C PRO A 21 2.47 -21.47 17.09
N LYS A 22 3.70 -21.16 16.66
CA LYS A 22 4.90 -21.81 17.19
C LYS A 22 5.40 -20.99 18.37
N GLU A 23 5.32 -21.59 19.55
CA GLU A 23 5.69 -21.00 20.83
C GLU A 23 7.15 -20.51 20.85
N ARG A 24 7.36 -19.37 21.53
CA ARG A 24 8.68 -18.88 21.94
C ARG A 24 9.19 -19.72 23.11
N PRO A 25 10.52 -19.91 23.23
CA PRO A 25 11.21 -19.06 24.22
C PRO A 25 12.60 -18.63 23.75
N GLY A 26 13.08 -17.48 24.21
CA GLY A 26 14.47 -17.08 23.96
C GLY A 26 14.75 -15.61 24.22
N ASP A 27 15.41 -15.39 25.34
CA ASP A 27 15.99 -14.16 25.91
C ASP A 27 16.86 -13.31 24.97
N GLY A 28 16.97 -12.02 25.29
CA GLY A 28 18.24 -11.30 25.17
C GLY A 28 18.61 -10.65 23.84
N SER A 29 18.59 -9.31 23.84
CA SER A 29 19.20 -8.38 22.87
C SER A 29 18.38 -8.05 21.61
N LEU A 30 17.86 -6.81 21.58
CA LEU A 30 17.26 -6.21 20.39
C LEU A 30 18.36 -5.95 19.33
N PRO A 31 18.27 -6.51 18.11
CA PRO A 31 19.15 -6.13 17.03
C PRO A 31 18.76 -4.73 16.52
N ARG A 32 19.73 -3.82 16.47
CA ARG A 32 19.65 -2.59 15.66
C ARG A 32 19.61 -2.99 14.19
N LEU A 33 18.42 -3.06 13.60
CA LEU A 33 18.24 -3.26 12.17
C LEU A 33 18.54 -1.96 11.44
N SER A 34 19.70 -1.90 10.80
CA SER A 34 20.11 -0.85 9.87
C SER A 34 19.45 -1.11 8.51
N CYS A 35 18.48 -0.29 8.12
CA CYS A 35 17.84 -0.36 6.81
C CYS A 35 18.59 0.57 5.83
N ASN A 36 19.58 0.00 5.12
CA ASN A 36 20.18 0.63 3.94
C ASN A 36 19.34 0.30 2.70
N GLY A 37 18.56 1.27 2.22
CA GLY A 37 17.89 1.22 0.93
C GLY A 37 18.44 2.29 0.01
N ASN A 38 19.32 1.91 -0.92
CA ASN A 38 19.84 2.76 -1.98
C ASN A 38 19.19 2.31 -3.30
N GLY A 39 18.39 3.18 -3.92
CA GLY A 39 17.68 2.88 -5.17
C GLY A 39 17.56 4.12 -6.01
N GLY A 40 18.55 4.37 -6.86
CA GLY A 40 18.52 5.41 -7.88
C GLY A 40 17.97 4.84 -9.19
N GLY A 41 16.93 5.48 -9.73
CA GLY A 41 16.33 5.14 -11.02
C GLY A 41 15.71 6.38 -11.65
N SER A 42 16.36 6.90 -12.69
CA SER A 42 15.93 8.04 -13.48
C SER A 42 14.91 7.61 -14.55
N ASP A 43 13.68 8.09 -14.49
CA ASP A 43 12.70 7.87 -15.57
C ASP A 43 12.01 9.15 -16.06
N LYS A 44 12.21 9.40 -17.37
CA LYS A 44 11.64 10.48 -18.17
C LYS A 44 10.18 10.16 -18.52
N GLY A 45 9.34 11.17 -18.39
CA GLY A 45 7.88 11.04 -18.44
C GLY A 45 7.27 10.84 -19.83
N SER A 46 5.99 10.48 -19.80
CA SER A 46 5.02 10.76 -20.85
C SER A 46 3.68 11.03 -20.17
N SER A 47 3.10 12.18 -20.49
CA SER A 47 1.92 12.76 -19.85
C SER A 47 0.72 12.58 -20.77
N LEU A 48 -0.35 11.93 -20.30
CA LEU A 48 -1.66 11.93 -20.95
C LEU A 48 -2.77 11.98 -19.89
N GLY A 49 -3.62 13.00 -19.98
CA GLY A 49 -5.04 12.96 -19.59
C GLY A 49 -5.37 13.33 -18.14
N GLY A 50 -5.87 14.56 -17.95
CA GLY A 50 -6.32 15.11 -16.66
C GLY A 50 -7.44 14.31 -16.01
N SER A 51 -7.07 13.55 -14.99
CA SER A 51 -7.87 13.34 -13.77
C SER A 51 -7.05 13.94 -12.64
N ASP A 52 -7.67 14.32 -11.50
CA ASP A 52 -6.98 14.84 -10.31
C ASP A 52 -6.03 13.77 -9.69
N VAL A 53 -5.01 13.39 -10.45
CA VAL A 53 -3.91 12.54 -10.04
C VAL A 53 -3.01 13.46 -9.24
N LEU A 54 -3.20 13.41 -7.92
CA LEU A 54 -2.30 14.08 -6.99
C LEU A 54 -0.87 13.69 -7.37
N PRO A 55 0.02 14.65 -7.74
CA PRO A 55 1.38 14.34 -8.10
C PRO A 55 2.06 13.72 -6.89
N LEU A 56 2.19 12.40 -6.93
CA LEU A 56 2.73 11.62 -5.85
C LEU A 56 4.26 11.76 -5.86
N PRO A 57 4.86 12.13 -4.72
CA PRO A 57 6.32 12.26 -4.61
C PRO A 57 6.98 10.90 -4.81
N ARG A 58 7.81 10.78 -5.85
CA ARG A 58 8.36 9.52 -6.39
C ARG A 58 9.24 8.72 -5.41
N GLU A 59 9.72 9.32 -4.32
CA GLU A 59 10.66 8.70 -3.38
C GLU A 59 10.28 8.95 -1.92
N LYS A 60 9.01 8.71 -1.54
CA LYS A 60 8.67 8.72 -0.12
C LYS A 60 8.90 7.35 0.49
N ASN A 61 9.90 7.29 1.37
CA ASN A 61 10.15 6.16 2.22
C ASN A 61 8.91 5.94 3.13
N LEU A 62 8.04 5.01 2.75
CA LEU A 62 6.78 4.69 3.45
C LEU A 62 7.04 4.29 4.90
N GLN A 63 8.22 3.73 5.20
CA GLN A 63 8.68 3.47 6.56
C GLN A 63 8.67 4.74 7.42
N ILE A 64 9.23 5.84 6.90
CA ILE A 64 9.34 7.10 7.64
C ILE A 64 7.95 7.66 7.90
N LEU A 65 7.04 7.57 6.93
CA LEU A 65 5.65 8.01 7.10
C LEU A 65 4.93 7.18 8.16
N TYR A 66 5.12 5.86 8.14
CA TYR A 66 4.53 4.97 9.12
C TYR A 66 5.07 5.24 10.54
N GLN A 67 6.38 5.43 10.68
CA GLN A 67 7.04 5.78 11.95
C GLN A 67 6.58 7.12 12.52
N LYS A 68 6.23 8.09 11.66
CA LYS A 68 5.66 9.38 12.10
C LYS A 68 4.27 9.23 12.70
N VAL A 69 3.47 8.27 12.22
CA VAL A 69 2.13 8.00 12.76
C VAL A 69 2.22 7.16 14.03
N PHE A 70 3.01 6.09 14.00
CA PHE A 70 3.18 5.16 15.11
C PHE A 70 4.60 5.29 15.63
N HIS A 71 4.79 6.17 16.61
CA HIS A 71 6.09 6.58 17.14
C HIS A 71 6.99 5.37 17.45
N GLY A 72 7.97 5.10 16.57
CA GLY A 72 8.95 4.03 16.74
C GLY A 72 8.54 2.64 16.23
N ALA A 73 7.33 2.47 15.67
CA ALA A 73 6.95 1.21 15.06
C ALA A 73 7.65 1.02 13.71
N CYS A 74 8.27 -0.15 13.52
CA CYS A 74 8.83 -0.52 12.23
C CYS A 74 7.74 -1.14 11.35
N LEU A 75 7.77 -0.85 10.04
CA LEU A 75 6.95 -1.54 9.06
C LEU A 75 7.69 -2.80 8.58
N PRO A 76 7.19 -4.01 8.88
CA PRO A 76 7.73 -5.22 8.29
C PRO A 76 7.63 -5.18 6.75
N SER A 77 8.61 -5.76 6.05
CA SER A 77 8.54 -5.95 4.59
C SER A 77 7.33 -6.77 4.17
N SER A 78 6.86 -7.68 5.03
CA SER A 78 5.64 -8.48 4.83
C SER A 78 4.32 -7.70 4.96
N SER A 79 4.38 -6.40 5.30
CA SER A 79 3.18 -5.56 5.39
C SER A 79 2.58 -5.24 4.02
N PHE A 80 3.36 -5.37 2.95
CA PHE A 80 2.89 -5.18 1.58
C PHE A 80 2.83 -6.53 0.88
N VAL A 81 1.63 -6.88 0.44
CA VAL A 81 1.38 -8.05 -0.40
C VAL A 81 1.21 -7.54 -1.82
N GLU A 82 2.16 -7.87 -2.68
CA GLU A 82 2.15 -7.46 -4.08
C GLU A 82 1.60 -8.60 -4.95
N GLU A 83 0.73 -8.26 -5.89
CA GLU A 83 0.21 -9.16 -6.91
C GLU A 83 0.42 -8.50 -8.29
N SER A 84 0.83 -9.29 -9.28
CA SER A 84 1.00 -8.83 -10.65
C SER A 84 0.20 -9.68 -11.62
N GLU A 85 -0.32 -9.03 -12.66
CA GLU A 85 -1.06 -9.67 -13.74
C GLU A 85 -0.50 -9.19 -15.08
N GLN A 86 -0.38 -10.09 -16.06
CA GLN A 86 -0.03 -9.72 -17.42
C GLN A 86 -1.31 -9.46 -18.20
N THR A 87 -1.47 -8.22 -18.67
CA THR A 87 -2.59 -7.82 -19.52
C THR A 87 -2.52 -8.49 -20.90
N HIS A 88 -3.64 -8.50 -21.62
CA HIS A 88 -3.71 -9.00 -23.00
C HIS A 88 -2.73 -8.27 -23.94
N ASP A 89 -2.40 -7.01 -23.64
CA ASP A 89 -1.45 -6.19 -24.39
C ASP A 89 0.02 -6.52 -24.06
N GLY A 90 0.27 -7.57 -23.26
CA GLY A 90 1.59 -8.00 -22.81
C GLY A 90 2.19 -7.13 -21.70
N ARG A 91 1.49 -6.08 -21.25
CA ARG A 91 1.96 -5.19 -20.17
C ARG A 91 1.71 -5.81 -18.81
N THR A 92 2.70 -5.78 -17.93
CA THR A 92 2.54 -6.18 -16.53
C THR A 92 1.92 -5.04 -15.73
N VAL A 93 0.83 -5.34 -15.02
CA VAL A 93 0.19 -4.43 -14.07
C VAL A 93 0.31 -5.00 -12.66
N PHE A 94 0.29 -4.10 -11.68
CA PHE A 94 0.54 -4.41 -10.27
C PHE A 94 -0.64 -3.94 -9.41
N THR A 95 -0.94 -4.69 -8.37
CA THR A 95 -1.80 -4.26 -7.26
C THR A 95 -1.15 -4.63 -5.95
N VAL A 96 -1.46 -3.90 -4.88
CA VAL A 96 -0.78 -4.06 -3.59
C VAL A 96 -1.77 -3.93 -2.46
N ALA A 97 -1.86 -4.95 -1.61
CA ALA A 97 -2.56 -4.87 -0.34
C ALA A 97 -1.60 -4.47 0.78
N PHE A 98 -2.05 -3.61 1.69
CA PHE A 98 -1.29 -3.19 2.87
C PHE A 98 -1.94 -3.75 4.13
N LEU A 99 -1.18 -4.53 4.89
CA LEU A 99 -1.58 -5.08 6.18
C LEU A 99 -0.95 -4.21 7.27
N SER A 100 -1.77 -3.47 8.02
CA SER A 100 -1.29 -2.54 9.05
C SER A 100 -0.97 -3.30 10.36
N PRO A 101 0.31 -3.43 10.78
CA PRO A 101 0.65 -4.13 12.02
C PRO A 101 0.09 -3.45 13.27
N ALA A 102 0.03 -2.11 13.27
CA ALA A 102 -0.52 -1.34 14.38
C ALA A 102 -2.04 -1.51 14.56
N GLU A 103 -2.75 -1.98 13.53
CA GLU A 103 -4.19 -2.15 13.53
C GLU A 103 -4.61 -3.62 13.46
N LYS A 104 -3.88 -4.50 14.14
CA LYS A 104 -4.16 -5.95 14.18
C LYS A 104 -4.22 -6.57 12.77
N ASN A 105 -3.30 -6.17 11.89
CA ASN A 105 -3.21 -6.62 10.50
C ASN A 105 -4.45 -6.32 9.65
N ARG A 106 -5.15 -5.22 9.94
CA ARG A 106 -6.23 -4.74 9.07
C ARG A 106 -5.70 -4.50 7.66
N MET A 107 -6.43 -5.02 6.67
CA MET A 107 -6.06 -4.93 5.25
C MET A 107 -6.63 -3.69 4.58
N TYR A 108 -5.79 -3.01 3.81
CA TYR A 108 -6.13 -1.87 2.96
C TYR A 108 -5.82 -2.19 1.51
N LEU A 109 -6.74 -1.82 0.62
CA LEU A 109 -6.61 -1.99 -0.82
C LEU A 109 -6.46 -0.63 -1.50
N PRO A 110 -5.76 -0.57 -2.65
CA PRO A 110 -5.55 0.67 -3.35
C PRO A 110 -6.85 1.16 -3.98
N LYS A 111 -6.99 2.49 -4.10
CA LYS A 111 -8.11 3.13 -4.79
C LYS A 111 -7.70 4.50 -5.35
N GLY A 112 -7.98 4.75 -6.63
CA GLY A 112 -7.72 6.03 -7.29
C GLY A 112 -6.26 6.22 -7.71
N ASN A 113 -5.75 7.45 -7.60
CA ASN A 113 -4.34 7.82 -7.80
C ASN A 113 -3.70 7.33 -9.12
N GLY A 114 -4.44 7.40 -10.22
CA GLY A 114 -3.94 7.02 -11.56
C GLY A 114 -3.94 5.51 -11.84
N GLY A 115 -4.47 4.69 -10.94
CA GLY A 115 -4.76 3.28 -11.23
C GLY A 115 -5.98 3.12 -12.15
N ILE A 116 -6.09 1.94 -12.76
CA ILE A 116 -7.24 1.53 -13.56
C ILE A 116 -8.04 0.49 -12.77
N GLU A 117 -9.33 0.73 -12.60
CA GLU A 117 -10.22 -0.23 -11.97
C GLU A 117 -10.64 -1.33 -12.96
N SER A 118 -10.41 -2.59 -12.60
CA SER A 118 -10.87 -3.76 -13.35
C SER A 118 -11.33 -4.84 -12.39
N ARG A 119 -12.58 -5.29 -12.56
CA ARG A 119 -13.21 -6.36 -11.73
C ARG A 119 -13.13 -6.08 -10.22
N GLY A 120 -13.35 -4.83 -9.82
CA GLY A 120 -13.32 -4.42 -8.40
C GLY A 120 -11.92 -4.29 -7.80
N ARG A 121 -10.86 -4.37 -8.61
CA ARG A 121 -9.47 -4.17 -8.19
C ARG A 121 -8.84 -3.01 -8.94
N TRP A 122 -7.94 -2.31 -8.27
CA TRP A 122 -7.18 -1.21 -8.86
C TRP A 122 -5.80 -1.71 -9.27
N TRP A 123 -5.47 -1.54 -10.55
CA TRP A 123 -4.23 -1.95 -11.18
C TRP A 123 -3.40 -0.75 -11.58
N TYR A 124 -2.08 -0.85 -11.39
CA TYR A 124 -1.12 0.23 -11.62
C TYR A 124 0.00 -0.26 -12.53
N ALA A 125 0.59 0.65 -13.31
CA ALA A 125 1.73 0.31 -14.16
C ALA A 125 3.02 0.07 -13.37
N ASP A 126 3.09 0.53 -12.11
CA ASP A 126 4.29 0.50 -11.28
C ASP A 126 3.94 0.09 -9.83
N PRO A 127 4.74 -0.80 -9.20
CA PRO A 127 4.47 -1.29 -7.84
C PRO A 127 4.61 -0.20 -6.76
N GLN A 128 5.48 0.80 -6.95
CA GLN A 128 5.61 1.90 -5.98
C GLN A 128 4.36 2.78 -5.99
N THR A 129 3.81 3.04 -7.18
CA THR A 129 2.55 3.77 -7.33
C THR A 129 1.39 3.03 -6.66
N ALA A 130 1.32 1.71 -6.82
CA ALA A 130 0.33 0.88 -6.14
C ALA A 130 0.48 0.95 -4.60
N LYS A 131 1.70 0.79 -4.07
CA LYS A 131 1.99 0.93 -2.63
C LYS A 131 1.54 2.27 -2.07
N LEU A 132 1.85 3.35 -2.78
CA LEU A 132 1.53 4.70 -2.34
C LEU A 132 0.03 5.01 -2.44
N ALA A 133 -0.66 4.48 -3.45
CA ALA A 133 -2.12 4.54 -3.54
C ALA A 133 -2.77 3.80 -2.36
N THR A 134 -2.30 2.59 -2.04
CA THR A 134 -2.78 1.82 -0.87
C THR A 134 -2.49 2.56 0.44
N PHE A 135 -1.28 3.09 0.61
CA PHE A 135 -0.92 3.85 1.82
C PHE A 135 -1.73 5.14 1.94
N SER A 136 -2.14 5.75 0.82
CA SER A 136 -3.04 6.91 0.81
C SER A 136 -4.45 6.57 1.31
N VAL A 137 -4.97 5.37 0.98
CA VAL A 137 -6.24 4.88 1.51
C VAL A 137 -6.15 4.67 3.02
N PHE A 138 -5.06 4.04 3.48
CA PHE A 138 -4.75 3.88 4.89
C PHE A 138 -4.68 5.23 5.64
N ALA A 139 -3.92 6.20 5.12
CA ALA A 139 -3.80 7.52 5.73
C ALA A 139 -5.15 8.26 5.82
N LYS A 140 -5.99 8.17 4.78
CA LYS A 140 -7.35 8.75 4.79
C LYS A 140 -8.23 8.08 5.84
N ASP A 141 -8.08 6.79 6.06
CA ASP A 141 -8.83 6.07 7.09
C ASP A 141 -8.40 6.50 8.50
N LEU A 142 -7.10 6.67 8.74
CA LEU A 142 -6.57 7.24 9.99
C LEU A 142 -7.08 8.67 10.25
N GLU A 143 -7.15 9.51 9.22
CA GLU A 143 -7.69 10.87 9.29
C GLU A 143 -9.18 10.84 9.69
N LYS A 144 -9.97 9.96 9.07
CA LYS A 144 -11.39 9.78 9.41
C LYS A 144 -11.61 9.33 10.85
N ARG A 145 -10.68 8.55 11.40
CA ARG A 145 -10.72 8.10 12.81
C ARG A 145 -10.14 9.12 13.79
N GLY A 146 -9.60 10.23 13.31
CA GLY A 146 -8.95 11.26 14.14
C GLY A 146 -7.58 10.85 14.69
N THR A 147 -6.95 9.80 14.15
CA THR A 147 -5.59 9.39 14.56
C THR A 147 -4.53 10.37 14.04
N ILE A 148 -4.75 10.94 12.85
CA ILE A 148 -3.91 12.00 12.28
C ILE A 148 -4.75 13.21 11.90
N THR A 149 -4.17 14.42 11.99
CA THR A 149 -4.87 15.66 11.66
C THR A 149 -5.08 15.85 10.16
N SER A 150 -4.12 15.43 9.33
CA SER A 150 -4.25 15.56 7.88
C SER A 150 -3.44 14.51 7.12
N ALA A 151 -4.13 13.71 6.30
CA ALA A 151 -3.48 12.74 5.43
C ALA A 151 -2.57 13.41 4.38
N ARG A 152 -2.98 14.60 3.88
CA ARG A 152 -2.19 15.36 2.90
C ARG A 152 -0.86 15.85 3.48
N HIS A 153 -0.88 16.34 4.72
CA HIS A 153 0.33 16.76 5.42
C HIS A 153 1.27 15.56 5.64
N LEU A 154 0.73 14.43 6.10
CA LEU A 154 1.53 13.22 6.29
C LEU A 154 2.22 12.78 4.99
N LEU A 155 1.47 12.73 3.88
CA LEU A 155 1.97 12.39 2.55
C LEU A 155 2.80 13.52 1.94
N GLY A 156 3.05 14.63 2.65
CA GLY A 156 3.71 15.86 2.24
C GLY A 156 3.28 16.33 0.85
N LEU A 157 1.98 16.24 0.57
CA LEU A 157 1.35 16.82 -0.60
C LEU A 157 1.14 18.30 -0.28
N LYS A 158 1.72 19.20 -1.08
CA LYS A 158 1.52 20.63 -0.90
C LYS A 158 0.04 20.93 -1.15
N CYS A 159 -0.61 21.61 -0.21
CA CYS A 159 -1.88 22.25 -0.47
C CYS A 159 -1.62 23.34 -1.51
N HIS A 160 -2.01 23.12 -2.77
CA HIS A 160 -2.14 24.25 -3.69
C HIS A 160 -3.26 25.11 -3.12
N ARG A 161 -2.87 26.27 -2.59
CA ARG A 161 -3.82 27.33 -2.21
C ARG A 161 -4.40 27.82 -3.53
N ALA A 162 -5.67 27.49 -3.77
CA ALA A 162 -6.44 28.00 -4.90
C ALA A 162 -6.63 29.52 -4.76
#